data_AF-A0A7J7K3B3-F1
#
_entry.id   AF-A0A7J7K3B3-F1
#
_cell.length_a   1.000
_cell.length_b   1.000
_cell.length_c   1.000
_cell.angle_alpha   90.00
_cell.angle_beta   90.00
_cell.angle_gamma   90.00
#
_symmetry.space_group_name_H-M   'P 1'
#
loop_
_entity.id
_entity.type
_entity.pdbx_description
1 polymer ?
#
loop_
_entity_poly.entity_id
_entity_poly.type
_entity_poly.pdbx_seq_one_letter_code
_entity_poly.pdbx_strand_id
1 'polypeptide(L)'
;MASPSVNKLADDNHSKSQYFSESETLQGHFDSHEIVYEDKKALVGKRLQEREEERLKLASKRKEENEQSASQTENLTFFMKTLTSNVCLIKEGLALASQIPKENLNVHFDSLSVKLGETQKFVTDSAIFLSSYDLAQKQLQLNDLQKKCPLLSHLKGMHLMSPTLCLFSQNMI
;
A
#
# COMPACT_ATOMS: atom_id res chain seq x y z
N MET A 1 50.93 34.78 13.75
CA MET A 1 52.06 34.39 12.87
C MET A 1 51.58 33.23 12.01
N ALA A 2 51.76 33.20 10.69
CA ALA A 2 52.33 34.22 9.80
C ALA A 2 51.65 34.18 8.41
N SER A 3 51.68 35.30 7.68
CA SER A 3 51.52 35.33 6.22
C SER A 3 52.89 35.03 5.59
N PRO A 4 52.95 34.36 4.43
CA PRO A 4 53.05 35.08 3.14
C PRO A 4 52.23 34.34 2.03
N SER A 5 52.28 34.69 0.74
CA SER A 5 53.07 35.70 0.02
C SER A 5 52.26 36.38 -1.09
N VAL A 6 52.66 37.60 -1.45
CA VAL A 6 52.20 38.29 -2.66
C VAL A 6 53.18 37.98 -3.79
N ASN A 7 52.68 37.69 -4.99
CA ASN A 7 53.45 37.81 -6.23
C ASN A 7 52.79 38.85 -7.13
N LYS A 8 53.57 39.87 -7.52
CA LYS A 8 53.28 40.78 -8.63
C LYS A 8 54.24 40.47 -9.77
N LEU A 9 53.76 40.46 -11.00
CA LEU A 9 54.38 40.96 -12.23
C LEU A 9 53.24 40.91 -13.29
N ALA A 10 52.95 41.90 -14.13
CA ALA A 10 53.77 42.94 -14.77
C ALA A 10 54.68 42.36 -15.87
N ASP A 11 54.54 42.70 -17.16
CA ASP A 11 53.45 43.46 -17.82
C ASP A 11 52.84 42.60 -18.97
N ASP A 12 52.67 42.95 -20.26
CA ASP A 12 53.00 44.15 -21.06
C ASP A 12 51.92 44.40 -22.15
N ASN A 13 52.30 44.68 -23.40
CA ASN A 13 51.54 45.54 -24.30
C ASN A 13 51.10 44.92 -25.64
N HIS A 14 50.14 45.61 -26.26
CA HIS A 14 50.01 45.87 -27.70
C HIS A 14 49.52 44.79 -28.70
N SER A 15 48.34 45.11 -29.24
CA SER A 15 48.10 45.31 -30.68
C SER A 15 48.05 44.11 -31.63
N LYS A 16 46.82 43.72 -31.97
CA LYS A 16 46.31 43.87 -33.36
C LYS A 16 44.77 43.81 -33.39
N SER A 17 44.13 44.96 -33.25
CA SER A 17 42.72 45.11 -33.69
C SER A 17 42.73 45.32 -35.19
N GLN A 18 42.67 44.24 -35.96
CA GLN A 18 42.55 44.29 -37.41
C GLN A 18 41.06 44.37 -37.77
N TYR A 19 40.56 45.59 -37.94
CA TYR A 19 39.20 45.83 -38.44
C TYR A 19 39.04 45.18 -39.81
N PHE A 20 38.21 44.14 -39.88
CA PHE A 20 37.96 43.39 -41.10
C PHE A 20 36.62 43.84 -41.71
N SER A 21 36.70 44.78 -42.65
CA SER A 21 35.54 45.39 -43.29
C SER A 21 35.08 44.61 -44.51
N GLU A 22 34.52 43.42 -44.29
CA GLU A 22 33.73 42.68 -45.30
C GLU A 22 32.24 42.86 -44.99
N SER A 23 31.63 43.85 -45.64
CA SER A 23 30.21 44.19 -45.47
C SER A 23 29.38 43.74 -46.67
N GLU A 24 29.18 42.44 -46.86
CA GLU A 24 28.24 41.94 -47.88
C GLU A 24 27.59 40.57 -47.52
N THR A 25 26.26 40.52 -47.64
CA THR A 25 25.44 39.28 -47.71
C THR A 25 25.48 38.27 -46.54
N LEU A 26 24.98 38.63 -45.35
CA LEU A 26 24.63 37.65 -44.28
C LEU A 26 23.17 37.69 -43.79
N GLN A 27 22.27 38.38 -44.50
CA GLN A 27 20.85 38.55 -44.12
C GLN A 27 19.99 37.27 -44.20
N GLY A 28 20.56 36.12 -44.59
CA GLY A 28 19.84 34.84 -44.73
C GLY A 28 20.36 33.68 -43.88
N HIS A 29 21.36 33.92 -43.00
CA HIS A 29 21.96 32.86 -42.17
C HIS A 29 21.55 32.93 -40.69
N PHE A 30 21.24 34.14 -40.19
CA PHE A 30 20.97 34.39 -38.77
C PHE A 30 19.68 33.71 -38.29
N ASP A 31 18.57 33.92 -39.00
CA ASP A 31 17.22 33.42 -38.67
C ASP A 31 17.20 31.89 -38.49
N SER A 32 17.94 31.16 -39.33
CA SER A 32 18.06 29.71 -39.27
C SER A 32 18.70 29.22 -37.96
N HIS A 33 19.71 29.94 -37.47
CA HIS A 33 20.37 29.60 -36.20
C HIS A 33 19.45 29.88 -34.99
N GLU A 34 18.65 30.96 -35.05
CA GLU A 34 17.76 31.35 -33.95
C GLU A 34 16.53 30.41 -33.84
N ILE A 35 15.91 30.03 -34.97
CA ILE A 35 14.87 28.98 -35.01
C ILE A 35 15.41 27.67 -34.41
N VAL A 36 16.60 27.24 -34.85
CA VAL A 36 17.25 26.02 -34.35
C VAL A 36 17.65 26.11 -32.86
N TYR A 37 17.82 27.31 -32.31
CA TYR A 37 18.03 27.51 -30.86
C TYR A 37 16.72 27.36 -30.08
N GLU A 38 15.64 28.00 -30.53
CA GLU A 38 14.33 27.93 -29.87
C GLU A 38 13.73 26.51 -29.94
N ASP A 39 13.88 25.77 -31.04
CA ASP A 39 13.49 24.35 -31.13
C ASP A 39 14.23 23.48 -30.10
N LYS A 40 15.55 23.68 -29.95
CA LYS A 40 16.36 22.96 -28.95
C LYS A 40 15.93 23.31 -27.53
N LYS A 41 15.66 24.59 -27.27
CA LYS A 41 15.18 25.11 -25.98
C LYS A 41 13.80 24.56 -25.62
N ALA A 42 12.87 24.48 -26.58
CA ALA A 42 11.56 23.84 -26.43
C ALA A 42 11.69 22.34 -26.14
N LEU A 43 12.56 21.63 -26.87
CA LEU A 43 12.85 20.21 -26.63
C LEU A 43 13.48 19.96 -25.25
N VAL A 44 14.40 20.82 -24.80
CA VAL A 44 14.96 20.78 -23.45
C VAL A 44 13.89 21.06 -22.38
N GLY A 45 13.03 22.05 -22.61
CA GLY A 45 11.89 22.37 -21.73
C GLY A 45 10.93 21.17 -21.58
N LYS A 46 10.51 20.57 -22.70
CA LYS A 46 9.67 19.35 -22.71
C LYS A 46 10.34 18.21 -21.93
N ARG A 47 11.63 17.95 -22.18
CA ARG A 47 12.42 16.94 -21.46
C ARG A 47 12.67 17.26 -19.99
N LEU A 48 12.48 18.50 -19.53
CA LEU A 48 12.51 18.86 -18.11
C LEU A 48 11.14 18.65 -17.47
N GLN A 49 10.06 19.07 -18.15
CA GLN A 49 8.68 18.81 -17.72
C GLN A 49 8.41 17.31 -17.59
N GLU A 50 8.76 16.49 -18.59
CA GLU A 50 8.59 15.03 -18.56
C GLU A 50 9.23 14.40 -17.31
N ARG A 51 10.45 14.83 -16.95
CA ARG A 51 11.13 14.38 -15.73
C ARG A 51 10.48 14.87 -14.45
N GLU A 52 9.93 16.09 -14.42
CA GLU A 52 9.22 16.58 -13.24
C GLU A 52 7.88 15.86 -13.04
N GLU A 53 7.16 15.58 -14.14
CA GLU A 53 5.98 14.75 -14.11
C GLU A 53 6.29 13.31 -13.64
N GLU A 54 7.39 12.70 -14.09
CA GLU A 54 7.84 11.39 -13.59
C GLU A 54 8.16 11.42 -12.09
N ARG A 55 8.88 12.45 -11.62
CA ARG A 55 9.16 12.66 -10.18
C ARG A 55 7.88 12.81 -9.36
N LEU A 56 6.91 13.58 -9.86
CA LEU A 56 5.63 13.81 -9.20
C LEU A 56 4.77 12.53 -9.17
N LYS A 57 4.69 11.80 -10.30
CA LYS A 57 3.99 10.50 -10.38
C LYS A 57 4.59 9.48 -9.41
N LEU A 58 5.92 9.42 -9.30
CA LEU A 58 6.62 8.56 -8.34
C LEU A 58 6.34 8.96 -6.88
N ALA A 59 6.29 10.27 -6.59
CA ALA A 59 5.99 10.78 -5.26
C ALA A 59 4.54 10.48 -4.83
N SER A 60 3.56 10.70 -5.71
CA SER A 60 2.15 10.35 -5.46
C SER A 60 1.97 8.85 -5.23
N LYS A 61 2.53 8.00 -6.11
CA LYS A 61 2.44 6.54 -5.96
C LYS A 61 2.98 6.05 -4.62
N ARG A 62 4.14 6.56 -4.18
CA ARG A 62 4.70 6.25 -2.85
C ARG A 62 3.84 6.75 -1.68
N LYS A 63 3.16 7.88 -1.85
CA LYS A 63 2.22 8.40 -0.85
C LYS A 63 0.99 7.48 -0.76
N GLU A 64 0.41 7.10 -1.90
CA GLU A 64 -0.73 6.18 -1.99
C GLU A 64 -0.41 4.81 -1.37
N GLU A 65 0.78 4.25 -1.65
CA GLU A 65 1.27 2.99 -1.06
C GLU A 65 1.42 3.07 0.47
N ASN A 66 1.92 4.20 0.99
CA ASN A 66 2.05 4.43 2.43
C ASN A 66 0.69 4.61 3.13
N GLU A 67 -0.24 5.34 2.52
CA GLU A 67 -1.60 5.54 3.06
C GLU A 67 -2.41 4.23 3.02
N GLN A 68 -2.26 3.42 1.96
CA GLN A 68 -2.88 2.10 1.85
C GLN A 68 -2.36 1.12 2.91
N SER A 69 -1.04 1.04 3.11
CA SER A 69 -0.43 0.11 4.09
C SER A 69 -0.69 0.53 5.54
N ALA A 70 -0.78 1.83 5.83
CA ALA A 70 -1.28 2.33 7.12
C ALA A 70 -2.72 1.86 7.36
N SER A 71 -3.63 2.08 6.40
CA SER A 71 -5.04 1.68 6.51
C SER A 71 -5.21 0.17 6.65
N GLN A 72 -4.43 -0.66 5.94
CA GLN A 72 -4.42 -2.12 6.13
C GLN A 72 -4.01 -2.52 7.56
N THR A 73 -3.02 -1.84 8.15
CA THR A 73 -2.54 -2.09 9.51
C THR A 73 -3.58 -1.70 10.57
N GLU A 74 -4.30 -0.61 10.38
CA GLU A 74 -5.41 -0.20 11.24
C GLU A 74 -6.58 -1.19 11.17
N ASN A 75 -6.98 -1.60 9.95
CA ASN A 75 -8.04 -2.60 9.74
C ASN A 75 -7.70 -3.95 10.38
N LEU A 76 -6.45 -4.43 10.21
CA LEU A 76 -5.97 -5.66 10.87
C LEU A 76 -5.98 -5.53 12.40
N THR A 77 -5.61 -4.38 12.94
CA THR A 77 -5.63 -4.10 14.39
C THR A 77 -7.07 -4.08 14.94
N PHE A 78 -8.00 -3.45 14.22
CA PHE A 78 -9.42 -3.46 14.56
C PHE A 78 -10.01 -4.88 14.49
N PHE A 79 -9.70 -5.62 13.42
CA PHE A 79 -10.11 -7.02 13.26
C PHE A 79 -9.66 -7.89 14.43
N MET A 80 -8.37 -7.87 14.79
CA MET A 80 -7.83 -8.73 15.84
C MET A 80 -8.44 -8.40 17.21
N LYS A 81 -8.70 -7.12 17.52
CA LYS A 81 -9.41 -6.70 18.75
C LYS A 81 -10.85 -7.21 18.76
N THR A 82 -11.60 -6.97 17.70
CA THR A 82 -13.03 -7.34 17.58
C THR A 82 -13.22 -8.86 17.59
N LEU A 83 -12.39 -9.61 16.87
CA LEU A 83 -12.43 -11.08 16.89
C LEU A 83 -12.08 -11.63 18.28
N THR A 84 -11.05 -11.10 18.94
CA THR A 84 -10.66 -11.55 20.28
C THR A 84 -11.77 -11.31 21.29
N SER A 85 -12.43 -10.14 21.24
CA SER A 85 -13.59 -9.82 22.08
C SER A 85 -14.77 -10.78 21.85
N ASN A 86 -15.19 -10.97 20.59
CA ASN A 86 -16.28 -11.90 20.24
C ASN A 86 -15.96 -13.35 20.68
N VAL A 87 -14.73 -13.82 20.49
CA VAL A 87 -14.27 -15.14 20.95
C VAL A 87 -14.25 -15.25 22.48
N CYS A 88 -13.95 -14.17 23.20
CA CYS A 88 -13.99 -14.15 24.66
C CYS A 88 -15.43 -14.29 25.17
N LEU A 89 -16.35 -13.47 24.66
CA LEU A 89 -17.79 -13.52 24.98
C LEU A 89 -18.40 -14.91 24.72
N ILE A 90 -18.05 -15.56 23.60
CA ILE A 90 -18.52 -16.92 23.29
C ILE A 90 -17.98 -17.94 24.30
N LYS A 91 -16.69 -17.84 24.69
CA LYS A 91 -16.10 -18.73 25.71
C LYS A 91 -16.70 -18.51 27.10
N GLU A 92 -16.94 -17.26 27.48
CA GLU A 92 -17.56 -16.87 28.75
C GLU A 92 -18.99 -17.41 28.83
N GLY A 93 -19.79 -17.21 27.78
CA GLY A 93 -21.13 -17.78 27.69
C GLY A 93 -21.14 -19.32 27.74
N LEU A 94 -20.19 -20.00 27.08
CA LEU A 94 -20.05 -21.45 27.19
C LEU A 94 -19.67 -21.92 28.60
N ALA A 95 -18.91 -21.13 29.38
CA ALA A 95 -18.63 -21.42 30.78
C ALA A 95 -19.86 -21.19 31.68
N LEU A 96 -20.58 -20.08 31.47
CA LEU A 96 -21.81 -19.72 32.19
C LEU A 96 -22.97 -20.69 31.94
N ALA A 97 -22.96 -21.45 30.83
CA ALA A 97 -23.95 -22.50 30.56
C ALA A 97 -24.09 -23.55 31.69
N SER A 98 -23.05 -23.71 32.53
CA SER A 98 -23.09 -24.57 33.73
C SER A 98 -23.95 -24.02 34.88
N GLN A 99 -24.31 -22.73 34.86
CA GLN A 99 -25.01 -22.01 35.91
C GLN A 99 -26.44 -21.59 35.50
N ILE A 100 -26.82 -21.84 34.24
CA ILE A 100 -28.09 -21.40 33.66
C ILE A 100 -29.18 -22.46 33.88
N PRO A 101 -30.40 -22.09 34.32
CA PRO A 101 -31.52 -23.02 34.47
C PRO A 101 -31.85 -23.75 33.16
N LYS A 102 -32.24 -25.02 33.23
CA LYS A 102 -32.40 -25.90 32.05
C LYS A 102 -33.43 -25.37 31.05
N GLU A 103 -34.47 -24.72 31.55
CA GLU A 103 -35.52 -24.04 30.80
C GLU A 103 -34.99 -22.89 29.91
N ASN A 104 -33.92 -22.22 30.33
CA ASN A 104 -33.30 -21.10 29.59
C ASN A 104 -32.06 -21.53 28.79
N LEU A 105 -31.56 -22.76 29.00
CA LEU A 105 -30.31 -23.25 28.45
C LEU A 105 -30.30 -23.34 26.91
N ASN A 106 -31.44 -23.70 26.30
CA ASN A 106 -31.57 -23.70 24.84
C ASN A 106 -31.46 -22.29 24.26
N VAL A 107 -32.23 -21.33 24.80
CA VAL A 107 -32.22 -19.92 24.35
C VAL A 107 -30.82 -19.30 24.47
N HIS A 108 -30.08 -19.67 25.52
CA HIS A 108 -28.68 -19.28 25.69
C HIS A 108 -27.76 -19.87 24.61
N PHE A 109 -27.88 -21.17 24.32
CA PHE A 109 -27.11 -21.80 23.23
C PHE A 109 -27.51 -21.30 21.84
N ASP A 110 -28.77 -20.93 21.61
CA ASP A 110 -29.22 -20.32 20.35
C ASP A 110 -28.58 -18.93 20.17
N SER A 111 -28.58 -18.11 21.22
CA SER A 111 -27.88 -16.80 21.25
C SER A 111 -26.38 -16.93 20.98
N LEU A 112 -25.71 -17.90 21.62
CA LEU A 112 -24.31 -18.22 21.36
C LEU A 112 -24.06 -18.73 19.93
N SER A 113 -25.03 -19.45 19.35
CA SER A 113 -24.95 -19.97 18.00
C SER A 113 -25.08 -18.86 16.95
N VAL A 114 -25.99 -17.91 17.16
CA VAL A 114 -26.05 -16.65 16.38
C VAL A 114 -24.72 -15.89 16.52
N LYS A 115 -24.20 -15.72 17.73
CA LYS A 115 -22.95 -14.98 17.95
C LYS A 115 -21.73 -15.63 17.31
N LEU A 116 -21.68 -16.97 17.27
CA LEU A 116 -20.64 -17.69 16.54
C LEU A 116 -20.80 -17.51 15.02
N GLY A 117 -22.02 -17.53 14.48
CA GLY A 117 -22.32 -17.25 13.08
C GLY A 117 -21.90 -15.84 12.65
N GLU A 118 -22.24 -14.81 13.45
CA GLU A 118 -21.74 -13.45 13.26
C GLU A 118 -20.21 -13.39 13.20
N THR A 119 -19.55 -14.14 14.10
CA THR A 119 -18.07 -14.16 14.20
C THR A 119 -17.43 -14.89 13.01
N GLN A 120 -18.03 -15.99 12.54
CA GLN A 120 -17.63 -16.69 11.31
C GLN A 120 -17.80 -15.79 10.08
N LYS A 121 -18.91 -15.06 9.98
CA LYS A 121 -19.12 -14.06 8.94
C LYS A 121 -18.07 -12.95 9.00
N PHE A 122 -17.82 -12.37 10.18
CA PHE A 122 -16.81 -11.32 10.37
C PHE A 122 -15.39 -11.73 9.94
N VAL A 123 -14.99 -12.98 10.21
CA VAL A 123 -13.71 -13.54 9.71
C VAL A 123 -13.70 -13.69 8.18
N THR A 124 -14.85 -13.96 7.56
CA THR A 124 -14.99 -14.09 6.10
C THR A 124 -14.98 -12.72 5.42
N ASP A 125 -15.80 -11.78 5.91
CA ASP A 125 -15.86 -10.38 5.45
C ASP A 125 -14.49 -9.68 5.57
N SER A 126 -13.68 -10.05 6.58
CA SER A 126 -12.34 -9.49 6.82
C SER A 126 -11.20 -10.25 6.14
N ALA A 127 -11.47 -11.32 5.38
CA ALA A 127 -10.44 -12.22 4.84
C ALA A 127 -9.41 -11.52 3.94
N ILE A 128 -9.80 -10.42 3.28
CA ILE A 128 -8.91 -9.61 2.42
C ILE A 128 -7.78 -8.90 3.17
N PHE A 129 -7.85 -8.82 4.50
CA PHE A 129 -6.82 -8.20 5.36
C PHE A 129 -5.94 -9.24 6.08
N LEU A 130 -6.10 -10.54 5.78
CA LEU A 130 -5.46 -11.64 6.49
C LEU A 130 -4.53 -12.45 5.59
N SER A 131 -3.46 -12.99 6.17
CA SER A 131 -2.71 -14.06 5.52
C SER A 131 -3.58 -15.33 5.46
N SER A 132 -3.35 -16.18 4.47
CA SER A 132 -4.01 -17.50 4.37
C SER A 132 -3.79 -18.36 5.62
N TYR A 133 -2.64 -18.19 6.30
CA TYR A 133 -2.34 -18.84 7.56
C TYR A 133 -3.21 -18.30 8.70
N ASP A 134 -3.30 -16.98 8.88
CA ASP A 134 -4.14 -16.36 9.91
C ASP A 134 -5.61 -16.73 9.73
N LEU A 135 -6.11 -16.64 8.50
CA LEU A 135 -7.48 -17.00 8.15
C LEU A 135 -7.78 -18.46 8.53
N ALA A 136 -6.90 -19.39 8.16
CA ALA A 136 -7.03 -20.80 8.54
C ALA A 136 -6.98 -21.00 10.06
N GLN A 137 -6.07 -20.34 10.78
CA GLN A 137 -6.00 -20.40 12.24
C GLN A 137 -7.29 -19.88 12.91
N LYS A 138 -7.87 -18.76 12.44
CA LYS A 138 -9.13 -18.23 12.98
C LYS A 138 -10.30 -19.16 12.66
N GLN A 139 -10.35 -19.72 11.44
CA GLN A 139 -11.39 -20.68 11.05
C GLN A 139 -11.33 -21.98 11.86
N LEU A 140 -10.13 -22.51 12.14
CA LEU A 140 -9.93 -23.65 13.04
C LEU A 140 -10.41 -23.34 14.47
N GLN A 141 -10.02 -22.18 15.01
CA GLN A 141 -10.42 -21.71 16.33
C GLN A 141 -11.96 -21.60 16.47
N LEU A 142 -12.65 -21.09 15.45
CA LEU A 142 -14.11 -21.00 15.43
C LEU A 142 -14.78 -22.37 15.25
N ASN A 143 -14.19 -23.28 14.47
CA ASN A 143 -14.65 -24.66 14.37
C ASN A 143 -14.56 -25.41 15.72
N ASP A 144 -13.53 -25.16 16.51
CA ASP A 144 -13.36 -25.76 17.85
C ASP A 144 -14.30 -25.17 18.91
N LEU A 145 -14.79 -23.94 18.71
CA LEU A 145 -15.93 -23.42 19.47
C LEU A 145 -17.25 -24.02 18.99
N GLN A 146 -17.44 -24.21 17.68
CA GLN A 146 -18.64 -24.85 17.12
C GLN A 146 -18.80 -26.30 17.62
N LYS A 147 -17.71 -27.07 17.71
CA LYS A 147 -17.71 -28.42 18.30
C LYS A 147 -18.15 -28.44 19.79
N LYS A 148 -18.03 -27.32 20.50
CA LYS A 148 -18.38 -27.18 21.93
C LYS A 148 -19.78 -26.63 22.15
N CYS A 149 -20.46 -26.14 21.11
CA CYS A 149 -21.88 -25.77 21.17
C CYS A 149 -22.72 -26.92 20.58
N PRO A 150 -23.31 -27.81 21.40
CA PRO A 150 -23.86 -29.08 20.91
C PRO A 150 -25.01 -28.91 19.90
N LEU A 151 -25.84 -27.87 20.04
CA LEU A 151 -26.97 -27.61 19.13
C LEU A 151 -26.52 -27.31 17.70
N LEU A 152 -25.35 -26.68 17.53
CA LEU A 152 -24.78 -26.32 16.21
C LEU A 152 -24.21 -27.50 15.42
N SER A 153 -24.18 -28.70 16.00
CA SER A 153 -23.75 -29.92 15.30
C SER A 153 -24.75 -30.38 14.23
N HIS A 154 -26.04 -30.08 14.42
CA HIS A 154 -27.14 -30.60 13.58
C HIS A 154 -27.39 -29.78 12.30
N LEU A 155 -26.93 -28.51 12.25
CA LEU A 155 -27.15 -27.59 11.12
C LEU A 155 -26.07 -27.64 10.03
N LYS A 156 -25.16 -28.63 10.06
CA LYS A 156 -24.03 -28.75 9.10
C LYS A 156 -24.41 -29.13 7.66
N GLY A 157 -25.68 -29.03 7.28
CA GLY A 157 -26.16 -29.36 5.94
C GLY A 157 -25.89 -28.30 4.86
N MET A 158 -25.58 -27.05 5.22
CA MET A 158 -25.47 -25.95 4.24
C MET A 158 -24.29 -25.00 4.47
N HIS A 159 -23.65 -24.63 3.35
CA HIS A 159 -22.88 -23.40 3.15
C HIS A 159 -21.50 -23.20 3.80
N LEU A 160 -20.72 -24.27 4.01
CA LEU A 160 -19.25 -24.17 4.13
C LEU A 160 -18.51 -25.10 3.13
N MET A 161 -18.87 -24.95 1.85
CA MET A 161 -18.14 -25.49 0.70
C MET A 161 -17.91 -24.36 -0.31
N SER A 162 -16.76 -23.68 -0.19
CA SER A 162 -16.24 -22.77 -1.23
C SER A 162 -14.89 -23.32 -1.73
N PRO A 163 -14.89 -24.23 -2.72
CA PRO A 163 -13.68 -24.90 -3.19
C PRO A 163 -12.92 -24.05 -4.23
N THR A 164 -12.48 -22.84 -3.86
CA THR A 164 -11.95 -21.86 -4.83
C THR A 164 -10.64 -21.18 -4.41
N LEU A 165 -9.76 -21.88 -3.68
CA LEU A 165 -8.34 -21.50 -3.52
C LEU A 165 -7.40 -22.69 -3.78
N CYS A 166 -7.63 -23.40 -4.88
CA CYS A 166 -6.70 -24.39 -5.42
C CYS A 166 -6.32 -24.01 -6.86
N LEU A 167 -5.56 -22.90 -7.02
CA LEU A 167 -4.90 -22.48 -8.27
C LEU A 167 -4.05 -21.21 -8.04
N PHE A 168 -2.87 -21.34 -7.42
CA PHE A 168 -1.75 -20.37 -7.58
C PHE A 168 -0.43 -20.94 -7.00
N SER A 169 0.10 -21.99 -7.63
CA SER A 169 1.46 -22.50 -7.35
C SER A 169 2.05 -23.27 -8.54
N GLN A 170 2.04 -22.63 -9.72
CA GLN A 170 2.88 -22.98 -10.87
C GLN A 170 3.42 -21.68 -11.48
N ASN A 171 4.58 -21.78 -12.16
CA ASN A 171 5.38 -20.68 -12.71
C ASN A 171 6.12 -19.80 -11.69
N MET A 172 7.19 -20.34 -11.09
CA MET A 172 8.52 -19.73 -11.26
C MET A 172 9.64 -20.74 -10.95
N ILE A 173 10.74 -20.62 -11.72
CA ILE A 173 11.89 -21.55 -11.82
C ILE A 173 11.52 -22.86 -12.53
#